data_AF-A0A2W4UB89-F1
#
_entry.id   AF-A0A2W4UB89-F1
#
_cell.length_a   1.000
_cell.length_b   1.000
_cell.length_c   1.000
_cell.angle_alpha   90.00
_cell.angle_beta   90.00
_cell.angle_gamma   90.00
#
_symmetry.space_group_name_H-M   'P 1'
#
loop_
_entity.id
_entity.type
_entity.pdbx_description
1 polymer ?
#
loop_
_entity_poly.entity_id
_entity_poly.type
_entity_poly.pdbx_seq_one_letter_code
_entity_poly.pdbx_strand_id
1 'polypeptide(L)'
;MARIHQPTFLEHMNHLQALKRAVLGVLLMAPALCMAWGAIASNPETGTHIATGHASAAEAEQEAIERCEEKGLACSLLITGSNAGAFVVYVSKGGYHGAFARDPAQADKLAKANCRKNNKVCEIRSAAWDRGAVWLAVAMSDTGSWVRYNNPDPEAVQEQAMADCLSNSTAPKTCKLLGDAAHKGSVAIATSDSAQLSYIKVALDRETAASGALKGCAALPSKPLDCKVAQQYSNDDPLPSPKAMQALEAQAEKNRAAAMRVKAPAPVKSVRSTARTTEHYTCETSCTNASCVSRFDDGTILHWTAQMKHDGFKWALDTSGCGR
;
A
#
# COMPACT_ATOMS: atom_id res chain seq x y z
N MET A 1 67.80 6.86 35.55
CA MET A 1 66.44 7.43 35.56
C MET A 1 66.10 7.91 34.15
N ALA A 2 65.29 7.17 33.41
CA ALA A 2 64.67 7.63 32.17
C ALA A 2 63.32 6.91 32.04
N ARG A 3 62.27 7.70 31.80
CA ARG A 3 60.87 7.34 31.95
C ARG A 3 60.42 6.38 30.85
N ILE A 4 59.71 5.35 31.28
CA ILE A 4 58.88 4.46 30.45
C ILE A 4 57.71 5.29 29.92
N HIS A 5 57.56 5.35 28.60
CA HIS A 5 56.39 5.95 27.96
C HIS A 5 55.35 4.84 27.77
N GLN A 6 54.26 4.90 28.55
CA GLN A 6 53.06 4.12 28.31
C GLN A 6 52.21 4.83 27.25
N PRO A 7 51.83 4.17 26.14
CA PRO A 7 50.81 4.70 25.27
C PRO A 7 49.42 4.57 25.92
N THR A 8 48.66 5.64 25.80
CA THR A 8 47.31 5.86 26.34
C THR A 8 46.22 5.05 25.62
N PHE A 9 45.23 4.64 26.39
CA PHE A 9 44.12 3.71 26.12
C PHE A 9 43.05 4.17 25.09
N LEU A 10 43.41 4.99 24.09
CA LEU A 10 42.45 5.68 23.20
C LEU A 10 42.67 5.48 21.70
N GLU A 11 43.39 4.42 21.30
CA GLU A 11 43.59 4.01 19.88
C GLU A 11 43.13 2.55 19.60
N HIS A 12 42.16 2.02 20.36
CA HIS A 12 41.63 0.66 20.16
C HIS A 12 40.19 0.58 19.65
N MET A 13 39.61 1.68 19.18
CA MET A 13 38.26 1.68 18.58
C MET A 13 38.24 1.78 17.04
N ASN A 14 39.34 1.48 16.35
CA ASN A 14 39.41 1.62 14.88
C ASN A 14 39.81 0.35 14.10
N HIS A 15 39.62 -0.85 14.66
CA HIS A 15 40.19 -2.07 14.07
C HIS A 15 39.30 -3.33 13.96
N LEU A 16 37.96 -3.26 14.12
CA LEU A 16 37.13 -4.48 14.21
C LEU A 16 35.85 -4.56 13.34
N GLN A 17 35.86 -4.07 12.11
CA GLN A 17 34.83 -4.44 11.11
C GLN A 17 35.38 -4.80 9.71
N ALA A 18 36.65 -5.18 9.62
CA ALA A 18 37.29 -5.62 8.37
C ALA A 18 37.76 -7.08 8.46
N LEU A 19 36.87 -8.07 8.33
CA LEU A 19 37.21 -9.51 8.22
C LEU A 19 35.91 -10.28 7.91
N LYS A 20 35.78 -11.27 7.02
CA LYS A 20 36.61 -11.95 6.01
C LYS A 20 35.62 -12.60 5.03
N ARG A 21 36.05 -12.78 3.78
CA ARG A 21 35.28 -13.34 2.65
C ARG A 21 35.20 -14.86 2.71
N ALA A 22 34.10 -15.45 2.22
CA ALA A 22 34.11 -16.69 1.43
C ALA A 22 32.77 -16.93 0.69
N VAL A 23 32.86 -17.38 -0.57
CA VAL A 23 31.92 -18.32 -1.23
C VAL A 23 30.90 -17.81 -2.26
N LEU A 24 31.00 -18.53 -3.37
CA LEU A 24 30.20 -18.75 -4.57
C LEU A 24 28.81 -19.33 -4.28
N GLY A 25 27.76 -18.71 -4.84
CA GLY A 25 26.45 -19.34 -4.98
C GLY A 25 25.29 -18.34 -4.91
N VAL A 26 25.14 -17.47 -5.92
CA VAL A 26 23.87 -16.75 -6.11
C VAL A 26 22.85 -17.78 -6.60
N LEU A 27 22.18 -18.48 -5.69
CA LEU A 27 20.97 -19.20 -6.04
C LEU A 27 19.89 -18.15 -6.31
N LEU A 28 19.68 -17.89 -7.60
CA LEU A 28 18.69 -16.97 -8.15
C LEU A 28 17.28 -17.53 -7.91
N MET A 29 16.72 -17.25 -6.74
CA MET A 29 15.27 -17.15 -6.64
C MET A 29 14.93 -15.75 -7.14
N ALA A 30 14.36 -15.66 -8.35
CA ALA A 30 13.79 -14.41 -8.82
C ALA A 30 12.80 -13.93 -7.74
N PRO A 31 13.08 -12.82 -7.03
CA PRO A 31 12.14 -12.32 -6.07
C PRO A 31 10.89 -11.98 -6.88
N ALA A 32 9.74 -12.52 -6.48
CA ALA A 32 8.47 -11.95 -6.90
C ALA A 32 8.59 -10.46 -6.61
N LEU A 33 8.69 -9.65 -7.66
CA LEU A 33 8.88 -8.22 -7.57
C LEU A 33 7.70 -7.73 -6.72
N CYS A 34 7.93 -7.36 -5.46
CA CYS A 34 6.92 -6.74 -4.62
C CYS A 34 6.64 -5.37 -5.24
N MET A 35 5.85 -5.32 -6.29
CA MET A 35 5.36 -4.07 -6.84
C MET A 35 4.36 -3.52 -5.83
N ALA A 36 4.40 -2.23 -5.51
CA ALA A 36 3.31 -1.63 -4.75
C ALA A 36 2.02 -1.82 -5.56
N TRP A 37 1.11 -2.61 -5.01
CA TRP A 37 -0.20 -2.85 -5.60
C TRP A 37 -1.17 -1.81 -5.08
N GLY A 38 -2.05 -1.37 -5.97
CA GLY A 38 -3.23 -0.62 -5.61
C GLY A 38 -4.44 -1.15 -6.32
N ALA A 39 -5.59 -0.98 -5.70
CA ALA A 39 -6.86 -1.44 -6.20
C ALA A 39 -7.94 -0.38 -5.95
N ILE A 40 -8.96 -0.41 -6.80
CA ILE A 40 -10.13 0.43 -6.69
C ILE A 40 -11.34 -0.48 -6.62
N ALA A 41 -12.13 -0.36 -5.57
CA ALA A 41 -13.45 -0.96 -5.50
C ALA A 41 -14.52 0.13 -5.63
N SER A 42 -15.69 -0.25 -6.14
CA SER A 42 -16.80 0.67 -6.31
C SER A 42 -18.16 0.01 -6.14
N ASN A 43 -19.12 0.82 -5.70
CA ASN A 43 -20.54 0.53 -5.75
C ASN A 43 -21.29 1.84 -6.09
N PRO A 44 -22.32 1.80 -6.95
CA PRO A 44 -23.06 2.99 -7.39
C PRO A 44 -23.64 3.86 -6.26
N GLU A 45 -23.94 3.26 -5.11
CA GLU A 45 -24.58 3.89 -3.95
C GLU A 45 -23.56 4.32 -2.89
N THR A 46 -22.57 3.49 -2.57
CA THR A 46 -21.59 3.77 -1.50
C THR A 46 -20.39 4.59 -1.97
N GLY A 47 -20.08 4.55 -3.26
CA GLY A 47 -18.99 5.29 -3.89
C GLY A 47 -17.83 4.40 -4.33
N THR A 48 -16.62 4.93 -4.25
CA THR A 48 -15.38 4.21 -4.58
C THR A 48 -14.43 4.26 -3.40
N HIS A 49 -13.66 3.20 -3.19
CA HIS A 49 -12.47 3.22 -2.33
C HIS A 49 -11.23 2.89 -3.15
N ILE A 50 -10.11 3.55 -2.85
CA ILE A 50 -8.81 3.30 -3.49
C ILE A 50 -7.83 2.88 -2.40
N ALA A 51 -7.30 1.66 -2.49
CA ALA A 51 -6.23 1.15 -1.66
C ALA A 51 -4.92 1.20 -2.44
N THR A 52 -3.81 1.61 -1.83
CA THR A 52 -2.50 1.76 -2.48
C THR A 52 -1.36 1.39 -1.53
N GLY A 53 -0.23 0.93 -2.06
CA GLY A 53 0.96 0.65 -1.26
C GLY A 53 1.01 -0.76 -0.67
N HIS A 54 0.21 -1.69 -1.18
CA HIS A 54 0.17 -3.08 -0.70
C HIS A 54 1.26 -3.95 -1.32
N ALA A 55 1.65 -5.02 -0.61
CA ALA A 55 2.67 -5.95 -1.06
C ALA A 55 2.14 -6.94 -2.12
N SER A 56 0.83 -7.14 -2.20
CA SER A 56 0.18 -8.02 -3.18
C SER A 56 -1.12 -7.45 -3.74
N ALA A 57 -1.51 -7.95 -4.93
CA ALA A 57 -2.80 -7.65 -5.54
C ALA A 57 -3.95 -8.01 -4.60
N ALA A 58 -3.88 -9.19 -3.97
CA ALA A 58 -4.93 -9.70 -3.09
C ALA A 58 -5.16 -8.79 -1.87
N GLU A 59 -4.08 -8.32 -1.23
CA GLU A 59 -4.17 -7.37 -0.11
C GLU A 59 -4.80 -6.04 -0.55
N ALA A 60 -4.38 -5.51 -1.70
CA ALA A 60 -4.95 -4.27 -2.23
C ALA A 60 -6.44 -4.42 -2.55
N GLU A 61 -6.82 -5.52 -3.21
CA GLU A 61 -8.20 -5.84 -3.57
C GLU A 61 -9.09 -6.01 -2.34
N GLN A 62 -8.59 -6.73 -1.34
CA GLN A 62 -9.29 -6.97 -0.09
C GLN A 62 -9.54 -5.65 0.66
N GLU A 63 -8.51 -4.83 0.88
CA GLU A 63 -8.71 -3.53 1.55
C GLU A 63 -9.66 -2.63 0.75
N ALA A 64 -9.52 -2.58 -0.58
CA ALA A 64 -10.39 -1.77 -1.42
C ALA A 64 -11.86 -2.18 -1.28
N ILE A 65 -12.15 -3.49 -1.30
CA ILE A 65 -13.51 -4.03 -1.13
C ILE A 65 -14.01 -3.75 0.29
N GLU A 66 -13.28 -4.18 1.32
CA GLU A 66 -13.70 -4.05 2.72
C GLU A 66 -14.04 -2.59 3.08
N ARG A 67 -13.18 -1.65 2.69
CA ARG A 67 -13.40 -0.21 2.93
C ARG A 67 -14.52 0.39 2.10
N CYS A 68 -14.78 -0.15 0.91
CA CYS A 68 -15.93 0.25 0.10
C CYS A 68 -17.25 -0.26 0.71
N GLU A 69 -17.21 -1.45 1.32
CA GLU A 69 -18.33 -2.13 1.95
C GLU A 69 -18.63 -1.67 3.38
N GLU A 70 -17.80 -0.81 3.98
CA GLU A 70 -18.05 -0.20 5.31
C GLU A 70 -19.43 0.48 5.43
N LYS A 71 -20.05 0.83 4.30
CA LYS A 71 -21.40 1.41 4.24
C LYS A 71 -22.52 0.36 4.11
N GLY A 72 -22.21 -0.92 4.23
CA GLY A 72 -23.17 -2.03 4.29
C GLY A 72 -23.69 -2.54 2.95
N LEU A 73 -23.09 -2.14 1.82
CA LEU A 73 -23.47 -2.62 0.48
C LEU A 73 -22.27 -3.24 -0.22
N ALA A 74 -22.50 -4.36 -0.90
CA ALA A 74 -21.46 -5.11 -1.61
C ALA A 74 -20.78 -4.24 -2.68
N CYS A 75 -19.46 -4.27 -2.71
CA CYS A 75 -18.67 -3.56 -3.71
C CYS A 75 -18.07 -4.51 -4.73
N SER A 76 -17.80 -3.98 -5.92
CA SER A 76 -17.10 -4.71 -6.97
C SER A 76 -15.76 -4.07 -7.24
N LEU A 77 -14.76 -4.91 -7.46
CA LEU A 77 -13.45 -4.49 -7.90
C LEU A 77 -13.56 -3.84 -9.28
N LEU A 78 -13.10 -2.60 -9.39
CA LEU A 78 -13.08 -1.84 -10.63
C LEU A 78 -11.77 -2.07 -11.38
N ILE A 79 -10.63 -1.91 -10.69
CA ILE A 79 -9.29 -2.04 -11.25
C ILE A 79 -8.31 -2.46 -10.16
N THR A 80 -7.36 -3.32 -10.51
CA THR A 80 -6.14 -3.58 -9.75
C THR A 80 -4.92 -3.30 -10.63
N GLY A 81 -3.88 -2.70 -10.05
CA GLY A 81 -2.67 -2.33 -10.76
C GLY A 81 -1.45 -2.33 -9.87
N SER A 82 -0.32 -2.67 -10.45
CA SER A 82 0.98 -2.70 -9.78
C SER A 82 1.87 -1.56 -10.26
N ASN A 83 2.65 -0.95 -9.36
CA ASN A 83 3.67 0.05 -9.69
C ASN A 83 3.09 1.27 -10.44
N ALA A 84 1.89 1.64 -10.01
CA ALA A 84 0.94 2.39 -10.79
C ALA A 84 1.07 3.90 -10.63
N GLY A 85 1.64 4.42 -9.53
CA GLY A 85 1.74 5.86 -9.28
C GLY A 85 0.35 6.49 -9.13
N ALA A 86 -0.24 7.00 -10.21
CA ALA A 86 -1.54 7.66 -10.15
C ALA A 86 -2.69 6.68 -10.39
N PHE A 87 -3.66 6.65 -9.49
CA PHE A 87 -4.98 6.06 -9.68
C PHE A 87 -6.01 7.18 -9.85
N VAL A 88 -6.82 7.14 -10.91
CA VAL A 88 -7.85 8.15 -11.19
C VAL A 88 -9.16 7.48 -11.57
N VAL A 89 -10.26 7.94 -10.99
CA VAL A 89 -11.61 7.45 -11.26
C VAL A 89 -12.52 8.57 -11.72
N TYR A 90 -13.15 8.36 -12.86
CA TYR A 90 -14.28 9.15 -13.33
C TYR A 90 -15.60 8.42 -13.07
N VAL A 91 -16.66 9.17 -12.84
CA VAL A 91 -18.03 8.68 -12.76
C VAL A 91 -18.87 9.31 -13.86
N SER A 92 -19.83 8.54 -14.34
CA SER A 92 -20.85 8.94 -15.30
C SER A 92 -22.18 8.25 -14.96
N LYS A 93 -23.23 8.51 -15.74
CA LYS A 93 -24.48 7.74 -15.64
C LYS A 93 -24.28 6.25 -15.90
N GLY A 94 -23.29 5.90 -16.74
CA GLY A 94 -22.93 4.51 -17.03
C GLY A 94 -22.00 3.86 -16.01
N GLY A 95 -21.78 4.47 -14.83
CA GLY A 95 -20.96 3.91 -13.76
C GLY A 95 -19.55 4.53 -13.65
N TYR A 96 -18.66 3.79 -12.98
CA TYR A 96 -17.28 4.19 -12.69
C TYR A 96 -16.30 3.74 -13.76
N HIS A 97 -15.30 4.57 -14.00
CA HIS A 97 -14.27 4.37 -15.02
C HIS A 97 -12.93 4.75 -14.42
N GLY A 98 -12.13 3.74 -14.06
CA GLY A 98 -10.80 3.95 -13.53
C GLY A 98 -9.72 3.90 -14.61
N ALA A 99 -8.55 4.44 -14.29
CA ALA A 99 -7.28 4.04 -14.89
C ALA A 99 -6.15 4.27 -13.89
N PHE A 100 -5.01 3.64 -14.16
CA PHE A 100 -3.77 3.93 -13.46
C PHE A 100 -2.61 4.10 -14.42
N ALA A 101 -1.66 4.96 -14.07
CA ALA A 101 -0.41 5.18 -14.80
C ALA A 101 0.60 5.95 -13.95
N ARG A 102 1.90 5.68 -14.15
CA ARG A 102 2.96 6.39 -13.41
C ARG A 102 2.92 7.90 -13.60
N ASP A 103 2.54 8.34 -14.81
CA ASP A 103 2.28 9.75 -15.10
C ASP A 103 0.82 10.10 -14.74
N PRO A 104 0.58 11.03 -13.80
CA PRO A 104 -0.74 11.53 -13.45
C PRO A 104 -1.58 12.01 -14.64
N ALA A 105 -0.94 12.71 -15.59
CA ALA A 105 -1.65 13.22 -16.76
C ALA A 105 -2.11 12.09 -17.67
N GLN A 106 -1.31 11.03 -17.77
CA GLN A 106 -1.68 9.82 -18.50
C GLN A 106 -2.84 9.08 -17.81
N ALA A 107 -2.78 8.89 -16.49
CA ALA A 107 -3.85 8.25 -15.73
C ALA A 107 -5.19 9.01 -15.88
N ASP A 108 -5.16 10.34 -15.74
CA ASP A 108 -6.33 11.19 -15.96
C ASP A 108 -6.87 11.07 -17.38
N LYS A 109 -5.99 11.19 -18.40
CA LYS A 109 -6.37 11.08 -19.81
C LYS A 109 -7.03 9.74 -20.10
N LEU A 110 -6.48 8.63 -19.61
CA LEU A 110 -7.01 7.29 -19.83
C LEU A 110 -8.35 7.07 -19.13
N ALA A 111 -8.47 7.42 -17.85
CA ALA A 111 -9.71 7.28 -17.09
C ALA A 111 -10.84 8.12 -17.72
N LYS A 112 -10.53 9.36 -18.09
CA LYS A 112 -11.46 10.28 -18.76
C LYS A 112 -11.87 9.80 -20.14
N ALA A 113 -10.94 9.30 -20.94
CA ALA A 113 -11.22 8.75 -22.26
C ALA A 113 -12.14 7.52 -22.15
N ASN A 114 -11.87 6.62 -21.20
CA ASN A 114 -12.73 5.46 -20.94
C ASN A 114 -14.15 5.87 -20.55
N CYS A 115 -14.29 6.84 -19.66
CA CYS A 115 -15.59 7.38 -19.29
C CYS A 115 -16.36 7.97 -20.50
N ARG A 116 -15.66 8.73 -21.34
CA ARG A 116 -16.25 9.45 -22.48
C ARG A 116 -16.61 8.58 -23.68
N LYS A 117 -16.17 7.31 -23.74
CA LYS A 117 -16.54 6.38 -24.82
C LYS A 117 -18.06 6.26 -24.97
N ASN A 118 -18.78 6.17 -23.85
CA ASN A 118 -20.22 5.94 -23.82
C ASN A 118 -21.03 7.04 -23.13
N ASN A 119 -20.37 8.09 -22.61
CA ASN A 119 -21.02 9.10 -21.78
C ASN A 119 -20.61 10.52 -22.16
N LYS A 120 -21.59 11.43 -22.26
CA LYS A 120 -21.36 12.85 -22.56
C LYS A 120 -20.86 13.64 -21.34
N VAL A 121 -21.22 13.19 -20.13
CA VAL A 121 -20.88 13.85 -18.86
C VAL A 121 -20.04 12.88 -18.02
N CYS A 122 -18.84 13.33 -17.68
CA CYS A 122 -17.85 12.57 -16.91
C CYS A 122 -17.25 13.50 -15.87
N GLU A 123 -17.30 13.09 -14.61
CA GLU A 123 -16.76 13.86 -13.49
C GLU A 123 -15.72 13.03 -12.77
N ILE A 124 -14.57 13.62 -12.46
CA ILE A 124 -13.60 12.97 -11.59
C ILE A 124 -14.22 12.80 -10.19
N ARG A 125 -14.16 11.58 -9.66
CA ARG A 125 -14.78 11.21 -8.38
C ARG A 125 -13.76 10.91 -7.30
N SER A 126 -12.66 10.29 -7.67
CA SER A 126 -11.55 9.97 -6.76
C SER A 126 -10.25 9.95 -7.55
N ALA A 127 -9.18 10.32 -6.87
CA ALA A 127 -7.81 10.19 -7.33
C ALA A 127 -6.95 9.88 -6.12
N ALA A 128 -5.94 9.05 -6.30
CA ALA A 128 -4.96 8.75 -5.27
C ALA A 128 -3.59 8.58 -5.90
N TRP A 129 -2.59 9.17 -5.28
CA TRP A 129 -1.21 8.89 -5.59
C TRP A 129 -0.71 7.76 -4.70
N ASP A 130 -0.45 6.61 -5.31
CA ASP A 130 0.40 5.58 -4.73
C ASP A 130 1.79 6.19 -4.58
N ARG A 131 2.05 6.63 -3.35
CA ARG A 131 3.31 7.27 -3.00
C ARG A 131 4.47 6.32 -3.19
N GLY A 132 4.27 5.00 -3.25
CA GLY A 132 5.34 4.04 -3.46
C GLY A 132 6.54 4.29 -2.54
N ALA A 133 6.54 3.75 -1.33
CA ALA A 133 7.78 3.39 -0.65
C ALA A 133 7.44 2.51 0.53
N VAL A 134 8.19 1.44 0.64
CA VAL A 134 7.85 0.30 1.44
C VAL A 134 9.19 -0.32 1.79
N TRP A 135 9.53 -0.38 3.07
CA TRP A 135 10.83 -0.72 3.64
C TRP A 135 11.62 -1.81 2.91
N LEU A 136 12.94 -1.66 2.93
CA LEU A 136 13.88 -2.68 2.47
C LEU A 136 14.76 -3.18 3.62
N ALA A 137 15.08 -4.46 3.66
CA ALA A 137 16.08 -5.02 4.54
C ALA A 137 17.05 -5.90 3.75
N VAL A 138 18.31 -5.87 4.16
CA VAL A 138 19.34 -6.76 3.63
C VAL A 138 19.81 -7.64 4.78
N ALA A 139 19.64 -8.94 4.64
CA ALA A 139 20.31 -9.92 5.49
C ALA A 139 21.54 -10.46 4.75
N MET A 140 22.61 -10.72 5.49
CA MET A 140 23.85 -11.26 4.95
C MET A 140 24.34 -12.40 5.81
N SER A 141 24.98 -13.37 5.17
CA SER A 141 25.77 -14.42 5.81
C SER A 141 27.19 -14.36 5.28
N ASP A 142 28.06 -15.23 5.77
CA ASP A 142 29.39 -15.39 5.19
C ASP A 142 29.34 -15.79 3.72
N THR A 143 28.24 -16.43 3.27
CA THR A 143 28.12 -17.07 1.95
C THR A 143 27.14 -16.39 0.99
N GLY A 144 26.47 -15.31 1.42
CA GLY A 144 25.48 -14.67 0.57
C GLY A 144 24.82 -13.45 1.17
N SER A 145 23.89 -12.89 0.40
CA SER A 145 23.06 -11.76 0.82
C SER A 145 21.67 -11.87 0.23
N TRP A 146 20.68 -11.49 1.03
CA TRP A 146 19.26 -11.60 0.75
C TRP A 146 18.62 -10.23 0.96
N VAL A 147 18.00 -9.71 -0.09
CA VAL A 147 17.39 -8.38 -0.09
C VAL A 147 15.87 -8.57 -0.14
N ARG A 148 15.18 -8.07 0.87
CA ARG A 148 13.74 -7.85 0.83
C ARG A 148 13.49 -6.36 0.71
N TYR A 149 12.51 -6.01 -0.09
CA TYR A 149 12.14 -4.63 -0.36
C TYR A 149 10.67 -4.58 -0.70
N ASN A 150 10.11 -3.38 -0.65
CA ASN A 150 8.73 -3.11 -0.95
C ASN A 150 7.73 -3.83 -0.02
N ASN A 151 8.01 -3.84 1.29
CA ASN A 151 7.04 -4.15 2.34
C ASN A 151 6.69 -2.92 3.21
N PRO A 152 5.41 -2.61 3.50
CA PRO A 152 5.01 -1.44 4.31
C PRO A 152 5.38 -1.54 5.78
N ASP A 153 5.70 -2.73 6.27
CA ASP A 153 6.11 -2.99 7.64
C ASP A 153 7.64 -3.19 7.72
N PRO A 154 8.35 -2.32 8.47
CA PRO A 154 9.80 -2.43 8.63
C PRO A 154 10.22 -3.70 9.39
N GLU A 155 9.40 -4.20 10.30
CA GLU A 155 9.71 -5.42 11.05
C GLU A 155 9.51 -6.63 10.15
N ALA A 156 8.39 -6.70 9.42
CA ALA A 156 8.11 -7.79 8.49
C ALA A 156 9.18 -7.92 7.39
N VAL A 157 9.70 -6.81 6.85
CA VAL A 157 10.77 -6.87 5.83
C VAL A 157 12.07 -7.44 6.39
N GLN A 158 12.38 -7.14 7.65
CA GLN A 158 13.57 -7.64 8.33
C GLN A 158 13.44 -9.13 8.63
N GLU A 159 12.29 -9.54 9.19
CA GLU A 159 12.00 -10.94 9.47
C GLU A 159 12.10 -11.78 8.20
N GLN A 160 11.51 -11.31 7.09
CA GLN A 160 11.59 -12.01 5.81
C GLN A 160 13.02 -12.08 5.27
N ALA A 161 13.79 -10.98 5.33
CA ALA A 161 15.18 -10.99 4.87
C ALA A 161 16.02 -11.97 5.70
N MET A 162 15.83 -11.97 7.02
CA MET A 162 16.51 -12.91 7.92
C MET A 162 16.06 -14.36 7.71
N ALA A 163 14.77 -14.60 7.53
CA ALA A 163 14.24 -15.93 7.23
C ALA A 163 14.81 -16.49 5.92
N ASP A 164 14.92 -15.66 4.88
CA ASP A 164 15.58 -16.06 3.63
C ASP A 164 17.06 -16.38 3.83
N CYS A 165 17.76 -15.56 4.60
CA CYS A 165 19.16 -15.82 4.94
C CYS A 165 19.29 -17.17 5.67
N LEU A 166 18.51 -17.36 6.73
CA LEU A 166 18.58 -18.57 7.56
C LEU A 166 18.20 -19.84 6.78
N SER A 167 17.26 -19.75 5.84
CA SER A 167 16.78 -20.90 5.07
C SER A 167 17.65 -21.23 3.85
N ASN A 168 18.24 -20.22 3.20
CA ASN A 168 18.95 -20.41 1.93
C ASN A 168 20.47 -20.28 2.02
N SER A 169 20.99 -19.78 3.15
CA SER A 169 22.43 -19.69 3.36
C SER A 169 23.03 -21.06 3.67
N THR A 170 24.16 -21.38 3.05
CA THR A 170 25.02 -22.50 3.45
C THR A 170 25.76 -22.25 4.78
N ALA A 171 25.74 -21.00 5.28
CA ALA A 171 26.22 -20.59 6.60
C ALA A 171 25.11 -19.84 7.37
N PRO A 172 24.05 -20.53 7.84
CA PRO A 172 22.91 -19.86 8.46
C PRO A 172 23.27 -19.22 9.82
N LYS A 173 24.25 -19.76 10.53
CA LYS A 173 24.70 -19.25 11.84
C LYS A 173 25.36 -17.87 11.78
N THR A 174 25.75 -17.42 10.59
CA THR A 174 26.42 -16.13 10.37
C THR A 174 25.45 -15.07 9.84
N CYS A 175 24.16 -15.43 9.69
CA CYS A 175 23.13 -14.53 9.21
C CYS A 175 22.95 -13.33 10.15
N LYS A 176 22.98 -12.13 9.58
CA LYS A 176 22.74 -10.87 10.29
C LYS A 176 22.13 -9.83 9.34
N LEU A 177 21.36 -8.91 9.89
CA LEU A 177 20.93 -7.72 9.16
C LEU A 177 22.12 -6.78 8.91
N LEU A 178 22.14 -6.16 7.73
CA LEU A 178 23.11 -5.14 7.36
C LEU A 178 22.58 -3.76 7.77
N GLY A 179 23.34 -3.03 8.60
CA GLY A 179 22.97 -1.69 9.05
C GLY A 179 21.87 -1.67 10.11
N ASP A 180 21.26 -0.49 10.31
CA ASP A 180 20.11 -0.31 11.20
C ASP A 180 18.84 -0.83 10.52
N ALA A 181 18.53 -2.11 10.68
CA ALA A 181 17.20 -2.71 10.62
C ALA A 181 16.13 -1.89 9.80
N ALA A 182 15.94 -2.27 8.54
CA ALA A 182 15.04 -1.65 7.55
C ALA A 182 15.37 -0.21 7.12
N HIS A 183 15.51 0.00 5.82
CA HIS A 183 15.89 1.27 5.23
C HIS A 183 14.95 1.69 4.09
N LYS A 184 14.86 3.01 3.91
CA LYS A 184 14.40 3.61 2.65
C LYS A 184 15.63 3.92 1.79
N GLY A 185 15.52 3.75 0.47
CA GLY A 185 16.60 4.03 -0.46
C GLY A 185 16.94 2.90 -1.42
N SER A 186 18.15 2.92 -1.94
CA SER A 186 18.65 2.01 -2.98
C SER A 186 19.70 1.04 -2.45
N VAL A 187 19.69 -0.18 -2.99
CA VAL A 187 20.73 -1.20 -2.80
C VAL A 187 21.40 -1.47 -4.14
N ALA A 188 22.73 -1.54 -4.15
CA ALA A 188 23.47 -2.05 -5.30
C ALA A 188 24.46 -3.13 -4.84
N ILE A 189 24.61 -4.14 -5.69
CA ILE A 189 25.54 -5.24 -5.51
C ILE A 189 26.53 -5.21 -6.67
N ALA A 190 27.79 -4.96 -6.36
CA ALA A 190 28.88 -5.09 -7.32
C ALA A 190 29.56 -6.45 -7.15
N THR A 191 29.90 -7.11 -8.26
CA THR A 191 30.61 -8.39 -8.26
C THR A 191 31.91 -8.29 -9.06
N SER A 192 32.86 -9.15 -8.71
CA SER A 192 34.06 -9.45 -9.49
C SER A 192 34.12 -10.95 -9.73
N ASP A 193 34.21 -11.33 -11.00
CA ASP A 193 34.26 -12.73 -11.42
C ASP A 193 35.68 -13.28 -11.16
N SER A 194 36.71 -12.45 -11.37
CA SER A 194 38.11 -12.83 -11.12
C SER A 194 38.38 -13.11 -9.64
N ALA A 195 37.76 -12.35 -8.74
CA ALA A 195 37.90 -12.54 -7.31
C ALA A 195 36.85 -13.48 -6.71
N GLN A 196 35.77 -13.78 -7.44
CA GLN A 196 34.62 -14.54 -6.97
C GLN A 196 33.96 -13.91 -5.75
N LEU A 197 33.71 -12.60 -5.81
CA LEU A 197 33.24 -11.81 -4.66
C LEU A 197 32.25 -10.74 -5.03
N SER A 198 31.44 -10.36 -4.04
CA SER A 198 30.53 -9.24 -4.12
C SER A 198 30.82 -8.17 -3.05
N TYR A 199 30.31 -6.97 -3.29
CA TYR A 199 30.19 -5.92 -2.31
C TYR A 199 28.80 -5.29 -2.43
N ILE A 200 28.11 -5.13 -1.30
CA ILE A 200 26.80 -4.52 -1.24
C ILE A 200 26.91 -3.12 -0.65
N LYS A 201 26.23 -2.17 -1.29
CA LYS A 201 26.04 -0.83 -0.74
C LYS A 201 24.55 -0.50 -0.68
N VAL A 202 24.14 0.00 0.49
CA VAL A 202 22.86 0.69 0.69
C VAL A 202 23.13 2.20 0.72
N ALA A 203 22.28 2.98 0.06
CA ALA A 203 22.33 4.45 0.05
C ALA A 203 20.92 5.02 -0.16
N LEU A 204 20.73 6.33 -0.01
CA LEU A 204 19.42 6.95 -0.26
C LEU A 204 19.05 6.95 -1.74
N ASP A 205 20.02 7.19 -2.63
CA ASP A 205 19.80 7.23 -4.07
C ASP A 205 20.58 6.13 -4.82
N ARG A 206 20.08 5.86 -6.02
CA ARG A 206 20.55 4.78 -6.88
C ARG A 206 22.00 4.96 -7.32
N GLU A 207 22.42 6.18 -7.62
CA GLU A 207 23.76 6.48 -8.12
C GLU A 207 24.82 6.32 -7.02
N THR A 208 24.52 6.80 -5.81
CA THR A 208 25.35 6.61 -4.63
C THR A 208 25.46 5.14 -4.24
N ALA A 209 24.36 4.37 -4.34
CA ALA A 209 24.41 2.93 -4.11
C ALA A 209 25.34 2.24 -5.11
N ALA A 210 25.16 2.46 -6.42
CA ALA A 210 26.00 1.83 -7.46
C ALA A 210 27.47 2.22 -7.35
N SER A 211 27.75 3.53 -7.26
CA SER A 211 29.14 4.02 -7.18
C SER A 211 29.83 3.54 -5.89
N GLY A 212 29.10 3.50 -4.77
CA GLY A 212 29.61 2.94 -3.52
C GLY A 212 29.84 1.43 -3.59
N ALA A 213 28.97 0.67 -4.26
CA ALA A 213 29.15 -0.76 -4.47
C ALA A 213 30.41 -1.05 -5.31
N LEU A 214 30.59 -0.32 -6.41
CA LEU A 214 31.77 -0.43 -7.27
C LEU A 214 33.06 -0.06 -6.52
N LYS A 215 33.06 1.05 -5.79
CA LYS A 215 34.21 1.48 -4.96
C LYS A 215 34.55 0.44 -3.89
N GLY A 216 33.54 -0.11 -3.22
CA GLY A 216 33.73 -1.19 -2.24
C GLY A 216 34.28 -2.47 -2.86
N CYS A 217 33.75 -2.85 -4.03
CA CYS A 217 34.27 -3.98 -4.81
C CYS A 217 35.72 -3.75 -5.27
N ALA A 218 36.13 -2.54 -5.61
CA ALA A 218 37.53 -2.27 -5.98
C ALA A 218 38.48 -2.27 -4.77
N ALA A 219 37.98 -1.92 -3.58
CA ALA A 219 38.75 -1.83 -2.32
C ALA A 219 38.90 -3.17 -1.57
N LEU A 220 38.24 -4.21 -2.07
CA LEU A 220 38.28 -5.59 -1.62
C LEU A 220 39.74 -6.14 -1.60
N PRO A 221 40.15 -6.99 -0.63
CA PRO A 221 41.54 -7.46 -0.46
C PRO A 221 42.31 -7.94 -1.71
N SER A 222 41.62 -8.60 -2.64
CA SER A 222 42.19 -9.07 -3.91
C SER A 222 42.38 -7.98 -4.97
N LYS A 223 41.92 -6.75 -4.68
CA LYS A 223 41.91 -5.58 -5.58
C LYS A 223 41.47 -5.92 -7.01
N PRO A 224 40.27 -6.50 -7.17
CA PRO A 224 39.79 -6.88 -8.49
C PRO A 224 39.60 -5.66 -9.39
N LEU A 225 39.95 -5.83 -10.67
CA LEU A 225 39.82 -4.78 -11.69
C LEU A 225 38.55 -4.92 -12.54
N ASP A 226 37.83 -6.04 -12.40
CA ASP A 226 36.65 -6.41 -13.18
C ASP A 226 35.33 -6.18 -12.43
N CYS A 227 35.33 -5.28 -11.45
CA CYS A 227 34.14 -4.95 -10.68
C CYS A 227 33.03 -4.35 -11.57
N LYS A 228 31.85 -4.96 -11.53
CA LYS A 228 30.64 -4.50 -12.22
C LYS A 228 29.43 -4.54 -11.30
N VAL A 229 28.48 -3.63 -11.49
CA VAL A 229 27.18 -3.71 -10.79
C VAL A 229 26.41 -4.88 -11.38
N ALA A 230 26.21 -5.94 -10.58
CA ALA A 230 25.45 -7.12 -10.98
C ALA A 230 23.95 -6.95 -10.73
N GLN A 231 23.59 -6.26 -9.64
CA GLN A 231 22.20 -6.05 -9.25
C GLN A 231 22.01 -4.68 -8.63
N GLN A 232 20.81 -4.13 -8.80
CA GLN A 232 20.43 -2.85 -8.23
C GLN A 232 18.93 -2.80 -7.97
N TYR A 233 18.56 -2.42 -6.76
CA TYR A 233 17.20 -2.30 -6.26
C TYR A 233 16.98 -0.87 -5.78
N SER A 234 15.84 -0.27 -6.11
CA SER A 234 15.42 1.04 -5.61
C SER A 234 14.14 0.84 -4.81
N ASN A 235 14.16 1.30 -3.56
CA ASN A 235 13.00 1.61 -2.76
C ASN A 235 13.04 3.13 -2.53
N ASP A 236 12.81 3.87 -3.61
CA ASP A 236 12.82 5.33 -3.59
C ASP A 236 11.81 5.80 -2.52
N ASP A 237 12.13 6.86 -1.77
CA ASP A 237 11.24 7.45 -0.76
C ASP A 237 9.81 7.67 -1.28
N PRO A 238 8.78 7.79 -0.40
CA PRO A 238 7.41 8.02 -0.83
C PRO A 238 7.41 9.21 -1.79
N LEU A 239 7.15 8.94 -3.07
CA LEU A 239 7.17 9.92 -4.14
C LEU A 239 6.25 11.06 -3.71
N PRO A 240 6.77 12.29 -3.57
CA PRO A 240 5.93 13.42 -3.25
C PRO A 240 4.83 13.49 -4.32
N SER A 241 3.57 13.55 -3.88
CA SER A 241 2.43 13.61 -4.80
C SER A 241 2.68 14.75 -5.80
N PRO A 242 2.81 14.45 -7.11
CA PRO A 242 3.09 15.47 -8.11
C PRO A 242 2.01 16.56 -8.06
N LYS A 243 2.35 17.82 -8.35
CA LYS A 243 1.36 18.92 -8.38
C LYS A 243 0.13 18.58 -9.25
N ALA A 244 0.34 17.83 -10.33
CA ALA A 244 -0.74 17.32 -11.16
C ALA A 244 -1.71 16.39 -10.40
N MET A 245 -1.20 15.48 -9.57
CA MET A 245 -2.04 14.64 -8.70
C MET A 245 -2.75 15.44 -7.63
N GLN A 246 -2.05 16.36 -6.96
CA GLN A 246 -2.67 17.22 -5.95
C GLN A 246 -3.86 18.01 -6.54
N ALA A 247 -3.73 18.47 -7.80
CA ALA A 247 -4.82 19.13 -8.51
C ALA A 247 -6.00 18.18 -8.80
N LEU A 248 -5.73 16.93 -9.18
CA LEU A 248 -6.75 15.91 -9.42
C LEU A 248 -7.47 15.51 -8.12
N GLU A 249 -6.74 15.31 -7.03
CA GLU A 249 -7.27 15.03 -5.69
C GLU A 249 -8.16 16.18 -5.20
N ALA A 250 -7.70 17.43 -5.34
CA ALA A 250 -8.48 18.61 -4.98
C ALA A 250 -9.75 18.75 -5.83
N GLN A 251 -9.67 18.46 -7.13
CA GLN A 251 -10.83 18.50 -8.02
C GLN A 251 -11.84 17.39 -7.69
N ALA A 252 -11.37 16.17 -7.39
CA ALA A 252 -12.21 15.07 -6.94
C ALA A 252 -12.95 15.44 -5.63
N GLU A 253 -12.24 16.01 -4.67
CA GLU A 253 -12.84 16.46 -3.41
C GLU A 253 -13.90 17.54 -3.62
N LYS A 254 -13.59 18.55 -4.45
CA LYS A 254 -14.56 19.59 -4.82
C LYS A 254 -15.82 19.00 -5.43
N ASN A 255 -15.69 18.01 -6.31
CA ASN A 255 -16.84 17.35 -6.94
C ASN A 255 -17.64 16.51 -5.93
N ARG A 256 -16.98 15.79 -5.01
CA ARG A 256 -17.63 15.05 -3.93
C ARG A 256 -18.42 15.98 -3.01
N ALA A 257 -17.81 17.08 -2.58
CA ALA A 257 -18.46 18.10 -1.76
C ALA A 257 -19.67 18.72 -2.46
N ALA A 258 -19.57 19.02 -3.76
CA ALA A 258 -20.69 19.52 -4.55
C ALA A 258 -21.84 18.51 -4.64
N ALA A 259 -21.55 17.22 -4.86
CA ALA A 259 -22.56 16.16 -4.92
C ALA A 259 -23.29 15.97 -3.57
N MET A 260 -22.58 16.08 -2.44
CA MET A 260 -23.20 16.03 -1.11
C MET A 260 -24.13 17.22 -0.86
N ARG A 261 -23.79 18.42 -1.36
CA ARG A 261 -24.64 19.61 -1.23
C ARG A 261 -25.95 19.51 -2.02
N VAL A 262 -25.95 18.82 -3.17
CA VAL A 262 -27.17 18.58 -3.96
C VAL A 262 -28.07 17.52 -3.31
N LYS A 263 -27.50 16.57 -2.55
CA LYS A 263 -28.25 15.57 -1.79
C LYS A 263 -28.71 16.06 -0.40
N ALA A 264 -28.24 17.21 0.08
CA ALA A 264 -28.79 17.80 1.29
C ALA A 264 -30.24 18.20 1.01
N PRO A 265 -31.24 17.64 1.71
CA PRO A 265 -32.60 18.15 1.59
C PRO A 265 -32.55 19.64 1.92
N ALA A 266 -33.22 20.46 1.11
CA ALA A 266 -33.35 21.88 1.37
C ALA A 266 -33.74 22.06 2.84
N PRO A 267 -33.18 23.05 3.57
CA PRO A 267 -33.59 23.30 4.95
C PRO A 267 -35.10 23.50 4.92
N VAL A 268 -35.82 22.50 5.42
CA VAL A 268 -37.27 22.59 5.60
C VAL A 268 -37.43 23.81 6.48
N LYS A 269 -38.04 24.87 5.93
CA LYS A 269 -38.40 26.05 6.71
C LYS A 269 -39.09 25.50 7.96
N SER A 270 -38.49 25.71 9.11
CA SER A 270 -39.07 25.32 10.39
C SER A 270 -40.33 26.16 10.57
N VAL A 271 -41.45 25.66 10.05
CA VAL A 271 -42.76 26.10 10.49
C VAL A 271 -42.83 25.63 11.93
N ARG A 272 -42.83 26.59 12.84
CA ARG A 272 -43.03 26.38 14.27
C ARG A 272 -44.42 25.76 14.46
N SER A 273 -44.50 24.45 14.38
CA SER A 273 -45.66 23.66 14.75
C SER A 273 -45.44 23.16 16.17
N THR A 274 -46.01 23.87 17.13
CA THR A 274 -46.33 23.29 18.44
C THR A 274 -47.49 22.32 18.26
N ALA A 275 -47.19 21.09 17.85
CA ALA A 275 -48.08 19.94 18.01
C ALA A 275 -47.22 18.68 18.07
N ARG A 276 -47.04 18.15 19.27
CA ARG A 276 -46.43 16.83 19.48
C ARG A 276 -47.55 15.81 19.24
N THR A 277 -47.73 15.41 17.99
CA THR A 277 -48.54 14.23 17.67
C THR A 277 -47.60 13.04 17.64
N THR A 278 -47.75 12.13 18.60
CA THR A 278 -47.17 10.80 18.55
C THR A 278 -47.90 10.05 17.43
N GLU A 279 -47.42 10.15 16.19
CA GLU A 279 -47.91 9.30 15.11
C GLU A 279 -47.40 7.88 15.38
N HIS A 280 -48.31 7.03 15.84
CA HIS A 280 -48.11 5.59 15.86
C HIS A 280 -48.15 5.10 14.41
N TYR A 281 -46.98 4.82 13.83
CA TYR A 281 -46.93 4.16 12.52
C TYR A 281 -47.13 2.66 12.72
N THR A 282 -48.23 2.14 12.18
CA THR A 282 -48.43 0.72 11.96
C THR A 282 -47.72 0.30 10.67
N CYS A 283 -46.96 -0.78 10.73
CA CYS A 283 -46.29 -1.35 9.57
C CYS A 283 -46.39 -2.88 9.60
N GLU A 284 -46.51 -3.50 8.44
CA GLU A 284 -46.36 -4.94 8.28
C GLU A 284 -44.92 -5.24 7.84
N THR A 285 -44.21 -6.02 8.66
CA THR A 285 -42.81 -6.38 8.40
C THR A 285 -42.68 -7.87 8.11
N SER A 286 -42.06 -8.21 6.99
CA SER A 286 -41.67 -9.57 6.63
C SER A 286 -40.16 -9.67 6.45
N CYS A 287 -39.55 -10.71 7.00
CA CYS A 287 -38.11 -10.92 6.96
C CYS A 287 -37.75 -12.33 6.47
N THR A 288 -36.67 -12.43 5.69
CA THR A 288 -36.05 -13.71 5.30
C THR A 288 -34.54 -13.56 5.37
N ASN A 289 -33.86 -14.40 6.16
CA ASN A 289 -32.40 -14.36 6.35
C ASN A 289 -31.85 -12.96 6.65
N ALA A 290 -32.41 -12.28 7.65
CA ALA A 290 -32.11 -10.91 8.07
C ALA A 290 -32.47 -9.78 7.07
N SER A 291 -32.82 -10.09 5.83
CA SER A 291 -33.36 -9.09 4.90
C SER A 291 -34.85 -8.89 5.16
N CYS A 292 -35.25 -7.65 5.47
CA CYS A 292 -36.59 -7.29 5.88
C CYS A 292 -37.21 -6.25 4.93
N VAL A 293 -38.53 -6.35 4.77
CA VAL A 293 -39.36 -5.40 4.06
C VAL A 293 -40.49 -4.96 4.98
N SER A 294 -40.57 -3.67 5.26
CA SER A 294 -41.68 -3.05 6.00
C SER A 294 -42.59 -2.29 5.02
N ARG A 295 -43.89 -2.56 5.10
CA ARG A 295 -44.93 -1.84 4.35
C ARG A 295 -45.74 -0.97 5.31
N PHE A 296 -45.90 0.29 4.97
CA PHE A 296 -46.65 1.27 5.74
C PHE A 296 -48.02 1.53 5.09
N ASP A 297 -48.98 1.98 5.88
CA ASP A 297 -50.36 2.24 5.41
C ASP A 297 -50.44 3.35 4.35
N ASP A 298 -49.44 4.22 4.28
CA ASP A 298 -49.30 5.25 3.25
C ASP A 298 -48.75 4.71 1.90
N GLY A 299 -48.53 3.40 1.80
CA GLY A 299 -47.99 2.72 0.63
C GLY A 299 -46.47 2.75 0.54
N THR A 300 -45.77 3.35 1.51
CA THR A 300 -44.31 3.36 1.57
C THR A 300 -43.77 1.96 1.82
N ILE A 301 -42.71 1.59 1.11
CA ILE A 301 -41.99 0.32 1.29
C ILE A 301 -40.55 0.63 1.68
N LEU A 302 -40.09 0.06 2.80
CA LEU A 302 -38.72 0.19 3.28
C LEU A 302 -38.03 -1.17 3.31
N HIS A 303 -36.85 -1.23 2.70
CA HIS A 303 -35.96 -2.39 2.77
C HIS A 303 -34.87 -2.12 3.80
N TRP A 304 -34.64 -3.06 4.71
CA TRP A 304 -33.64 -2.93 5.76
C TRP A 304 -33.15 -4.29 6.23
N THR A 305 -32.01 -4.32 6.90
CA THR A 305 -31.44 -5.55 7.45
C THR A 305 -31.67 -5.59 8.95
N ALA A 306 -32.39 -6.60 9.44
CA ALA A 306 -32.64 -6.76 10.86
C ALA A 306 -31.36 -7.13 11.61
N GLN A 307 -31.09 -6.42 12.70
CA GLN A 307 -30.00 -6.76 13.60
C GLN A 307 -30.36 -8.01 14.41
N MET A 308 -29.35 -8.77 14.79
CA MET A 308 -29.51 -9.90 15.71
C MET A 308 -29.64 -9.37 17.14
N LYS A 309 -30.72 -9.69 17.84
CA LYS A 309 -30.86 -9.46 19.29
C LYS A 309 -30.86 -10.76 20.06
N HIS A 310 -30.27 -10.75 21.24
CA HIS A 310 -30.30 -11.88 22.16
C HIS A 310 -31.51 -11.73 23.09
N ASP A 311 -32.51 -12.60 23.00
CA ASP A 311 -33.76 -12.51 23.77
C ASP A 311 -33.67 -13.11 25.18
N GLY A 312 -32.45 -13.46 25.61
CA GLY A 312 -32.16 -14.11 26.88
C GLY A 312 -32.00 -15.63 26.78
N PHE A 313 -32.48 -16.25 25.70
CA PHE A 313 -32.35 -17.71 25.48
C PHE A 313 -31.78 -18.08 24.11
N LYS A 314 -31.98 -17.24 23.09
CA LYS A 314 -31.41 -17.43 21.75
C LYS A 314 -31.18 -16.10 21.04
N TRP A 315 -30.33 -16.15 20.03
CA TRP A 315 -30.19 -15.07 19.08
C TRP A 315 -31.36 -15.09 18.08
N ALA A 316 -32.09 -13.99 17.97
CA ALA A 316 -33.23 -13.82 17.09
C ALA A 316 -33.12 -12.48 16.32
N LEU A 317 -33.80 -12.36 15.19
CA LEU A 317 -33.83 -11.09 14.45
C LEU A 317 -34.68 -10.07 15.20
N ASP A 318 -34.17 -8.85 15.34
CA ASP A 318 -34.93 -7.74 15.88
C ASP A 318 -35.87 -7.16 14.82
N THR A 319 -37.11 -7.62 14.83
CA THR A 319 -38.17 -7.15 13.92
C THR A 319 -39.12 -6.16 14.57
N SER A 320 -38.78 -5.61 15.75
CA SER A 320 -39.68 -4.74 16.52
C SER A 320 -39.69 -3.27 16.09
N GLY A 321 -38.75 -2.86 15.22
CA GLY A 321 -38.78 -1.56 14.54
C GLY A 321 -39.21 -1.72 13.09
N CYS A 322 -39.94 -0.74 12.55
CA CYS A 322 -40.24 -0.66 11.12
C CYS A 322 -39.01 -0.21 10.29
N GLY A 323 -37.80 -0.64 10.68
CA GLY A 323 -36.53 -0.25 10.06
C GLY A 323 -36.08 1.20 10.29
N ARG A 324 -36.55 1.86 11.37
CA ARG A 324 -36.13 3.22 11.78
C ARG A 324 -35.45 3.23 13.13
#